data_AF-A0A9Q0KF28-F1
#
_entry.id   AF-A0A9Q0KF28-F1
#
_cell.length_a   1.000
_cell.length_b   1.000
_cell.length_c   1.000
_cell.angle_alpha   90.00
_cell.angle_beta   90.00
_cell.angle_gamma   90.00
#
_symmetry.space_group_name_H-M   'P 1'
#
loop_
_entity.id
_entity.type
_entity.pdbx_description
1 polymer ?
#
loop_
_entity_poly.entity_id
_entity_poly.type
_entity_poly.pdbx_seq_one_letter_code
_entity_poly.pdbx_strand_id
1 'polypeptide(L)'
;MKDIRLKDLPSLLRTTDPNDILLDFLRQEAQNCFKASAMIINTFNDLEHEVLDAIAFKFPQIYTVGPLGLLSQQMPESESKFITSSLWKEDLECLEWLDKMEPNSVVYVNFGSATVMSDQHLREFAWGVSK
;
A
#
# COMPACT_ATOMS: atom_id res chain seq x y z
N MET A 1 12.42 -9.09 11.49
CA MET A 1 10.97 -9.19 11.81
C MET A 1 10.72 -9.94 13.11
N LYS A 2 11.05 -9.31 14.24
CA LYS A 2 10.59 -9.78 15.55
C LYS A 2 9.10 -9.38 15.68
N ASP A 3 8.32 -10.15 16.44
CA ASP A 3 6.93 -9.82 16.82
C ASP A 3 5.81 -9.97 15.76
N ILE A 4 6.09 -10.45 14.55
CA ILE A 4 5.03 -10.82 13.60
C ILE A 4 4.27 -12.07 14.11
N ARG A 5 2.95 -11.96 14.19
CA ARG A 5 2.05 -13.07 14.55
C ARG A 5 1.26 -13.52 13.34
N LEU A 6 0.64 -14.70 13.43
CA LEU A 6 -0.21 -15.25 12.37
C LEU A 6 -1.31 -14.27 11.90
N LYS A 7 -1.90 -13.49 12.81
CA LYS A 7 -2.96 -12.52 12.46
C LYS A 7 -2.47 -11.30 11.68
N ASP A 8 -1.17 -11.02 11.71
CA ASP A 8 -0.54 -9.92 11.00
C ASP A 8 -0.20 -10.34 9.55
N LEU A 9 -0.27 -11.65 9.23
CA LEU A 9 -0.11 -12.17 7.88
C LEU A 9 -1.40 -11.97 7.04
N PRO A 10 -1.27 -11.86 5.70
CA PRO A 10 -2.42 -11.79 4.80
C PRO A 10 -3.45 -12.88 5.10
N SER A 11 -4.73 -12.51 5.09
CA SER A 11 -5.84 -13.47 5.32
C SER A 11 -5.83 -14.63 4.33
N LEU A 12 -5.29 -14.39 3.13
CA LEU A 12 -5.09 -15.37 2.06
C LEU A 12 -4.16 -16.53 2.45
N LEU A 13 -3.32 -16.35 3.47
CA LEU A 13 -2.47 -17.42 4.01
C LEU A 13 -3.15 -18.20 5.14
N ARG A 14 -4.29 -17.73 5.64
CA ARG A 14 -4.97 -18.24 6.84
C ARG A 14 -6.16 -19.14 6.47
N THR A 15 -5.88 -20.17 5.69
CA THR A 15 -6.85 -21.18 5.23
C THR A 15 -6.50 -22.56 5.79
N THR A 16 -7.50 -23.42 5.95
CA THR A 16 -7.32 -24.83 6.31
C THR A 16 -7.57 -25.78 5.13
N ASP A 17 -7.98 -25.23 3.98
CA ASP A 17 -8.15 -26.01 2.76
C ASP A 17 -6.77 -26.24 2.10
N PRO A 18 -6.30 -27.49 1.97
CA PRO A 18 -5.03 -27.78 1.31
C PRO A 18 -5.03 -27.46 -0.19
N ASN A 19 -6.20 -27.26 -0.81
CA ASN A 19 -6.35 -26.91 -2.24
C ASN A 19 -6.86 -25.48 -2.43
N ASP A 20 -6.65 -24.60 -1.44
CA ASP A 20 -7.04 -23.19 -1.54
C ASP A 20 -6.31 -22.50 -2.71
N ILE A 21 -7.09 -22.06 -3.70
CA ILE A 21 -6.60 -21.51 -4.96
C ILE A 21 -5.76 -20.25 -4.72
N LEU A 22 -6.14 -19.39 -3.77
CA LEU A 22 -5.45 -18.13 -3.53
C LEU A 22 -4.13 -18.37 -2.80
N LEU A 23 -4.09 -19.32 -1.85
CA LEU A 23 -2.83 -19.74 -1.23
C LEU A 23 -1.87 -20.33 -2.25
N ASP A 24 -2.35 -21.24 -3.12
CA ASP A 24 -1.52 -21.85 -4.16
C ASP A 24 -1.00 -20.82 -5.16
N PHE A 25 -1.85 -19.88 -5.58
CA PHE A 25 -1.46 -18.77 -6.43
C PHE A 25 -0.35 -17.92 -5.79
N LEU A 26 -0.54 -17.46 -4.55
CA LEU A 26 0.45 -16.64 -3.85
C LEU A 26 1.78 -17.38 -3.64
N ARG A 27 1.73 -18.68 -3.35
CA ARG A 27 2.93 -19.52 -3.24
C ARG A 27 3.69 -19.55 -4.56
N GLN A 28 2.99 -19.75 -5.68
CA GLN A 28 3.58 -19.81 -7.00
C GLN A 28 4.20 -18.46 -7.40
N GLU A 29 3.49 -17.36 -7.16
CA GLU A 29 3.97 -16.02 -7.48
C GLU A 29 5.19 -15.62 -6.64
N ALA A 30 5.19 -15.95 -5.34
CA ALA A 30 6.36 -15.73 -4.49
C ALA A 30 7.61 -16.47 -5.01
N GLN A 31 7.45 -17.69 -5.53
CA GLN A 31 8.55 -18.43 -6.17
C GLN A 31 8.96 -17.83 -7.52
N ASN A 32 8.00 -17.33 -8.29
CA ASN A 32 8.26 -16.70 -9.58
C ASN A 32 9.01 -15.37 -9.42
N CYS A 33 8.76 -14.61 -8.35
CA CYS A 33 9.53 -13.40 -8.04
C CYS A 33 11.04 -13.64 -7.99
N PHE A 34 11.49 -14.80 -7.47
CA PHE A 34 12.90 -15.16 -7.40
C PHE A 34 13.53 -15.57 -8.75
N LYS A 35 12.72 -15.72 -9.80
CA LYS A 35 13.17 -16.01 -11.17
C LYS A 35 13.29 -14.74 -12.02
N ALA A 36 12.81 -13.61 -11.51
CA ALA A 36 12.92 -12.34 -12.21
C ALA A 36 14.38 -11.89 -12.32
N SER A 37 14.70 -11.07 -13.33
CA SER A 37 16.03 -10.47 -13.44
C SER A 37 16.34 -9.45 -12.35
N ALA A 38 15.28 -8.82 -11.82
CA ALA A 38 15.34 -7.83 -10.76
C ALA A 38 13.98 -7.70 -10.06
N MET A 39 13.99 -7.25 -8.81
CA MET A 39 12.79 -6.91 -8.03
C MET A 39 12.80 -5.42 -7.74
N ILE A 40 11.76 -4.71 -8.18
CA ILE A 40 11.60 -3.28 -7.96
C ILE A 40 10.49 -3.08 -6.94
N ILE A 41 10.80 -2.42 -5.81
CA ILE A 41 9.85 -2.22 -4.71
C ILE A 41 9.69 -0.72 -4.43
N ASN A 42 8.45 -0.26 -4.35
CA ASN A 42 8.11 1.09 -3.93
C ASN A 42 8.22 1.22 -2.40
N THR A 43 9.45 1.25 -1.92
CA THR A 43 9.84 1.47 -0.52
C THR A 43 11.21 2.16 -0.49
N PHE A 44 11.79 2.39 0.69
CA PHE A 44 13.14 2.90 0.88
C PHE A 44 13.82 2.24 2.07
N ASN A 45 15.15 2.23 2.07
CA ASN A 45 15.94 1.45 3.04
C ASN A 45 15.63 1.79 4.50
N ASP A 46 15.55 3.07 4.84
CA ASP A 46 15.35 3.50 6.23
C ASP A 46 14.00 3.05 6.81
N LEU A 47 13.00 2.77 5.97
CA LEU A 47 11.70 2.26 6.40
C LEU A 47 11.73 0.76 6.73
N GLU A 48 12.44 -0.04 5.93
CA GLU A 48 12.30 -1.51 5.92
C GLU A 48 13.62 -2.30 5.86
N HIS A 49 14.76 -1.71 6.28
CA HIS A 49 16.11 -2.31 6.13
C HIS A 49 16.20 -3.78 6.56
N GLU A 50 15.64 -4.18 7.72
CA GLU A 50 15.68 -5.59 8.16
C GLU A 50 15.00 -6.55 7.17
N VAL A 51 13.91 -6.11 6.55
CA VAL A 51 13.14 -6.90 5.58
C VAL A 51 13.88 -6.96 4.25
N LEU A 52 14.42 -5.82 3.82
CA LEU A 52 15.18 -5.69 2.59
C LEU A 52 16.46 -6.53 2.64
N ASP A 53 17.19 -6.51 3.74
CA ASP A 53 18.38 -7.35 3.95
C ASP A 53 18.03 -8.85 3.90
N ALA A 54 16.91 -9.25 4.51
CA ALA A 54 16.44 -10.63 4.47
C ALA A 54 16.04 -11.09 3.06
N ILE A 55 15.46 -10.19 2.25
CA ILE A 55 15.17 -10.47 0.83
C ILE A 55 16.48 -10.50 0.02
N ALA A 56 17.35 -9.52 0.19
CA ALA A 56 18.64 -9.39 -0.51
C ALA A 56 19.55 -10.61 -0.28
N PHE A 57 19.51 -11.19 0.94
CA PHE A 57 20.21 -12.42 1.26
C PHE A 57 19.78 -13.61 0.36
N LYS A 58 18.50 -13.66 -0.04
CA LYS A 58 17.97 -14.69 -0.95
C LYS A 58 18.02 -14.26 -2.42
N PHE A 59 17.90 -12.97 -2.69
CA PHE A 59 17.78 -12.38 -4.02
C PHE A 59 18.43 -10.98 -4.05
N PRO A 60 19.72 -10.89 -4.42
CA PRO A 60 20.47 -9.65 -4.28
C PRO A 60 20.08 -8.57 -5.30
N GLN A 61 19.38 -8.90 -6.39
CA GLN A 61 18.96 -7.94 -7.42
C GLN A 61 17.66 -7.20 -7.05
N ILE A 62 17.59 -6.69 -5.82
CA ILE A 62 16.48 -5.91 -5.29
C ILE A 62 16.79 -4.40 -5.36
N TYR A 63 15.83 -3.61 -5.82
CA TYR A 63 15.94 -2.16 -5.97
C TYR A 63 14.74 -1.48 -5.31
N THR A 64 15.02 -0.63 -4.32
CA THR A 64 14.03 0.23 -3.69
C THR A 64 13.95 1.55 -4.44
N VAL A 65 12.78 1.87 -5.00
CA VAL A 65 12.57 3.07 -5.84
C VAL A 65 11.48 3.99 -5.28
N GLY A 66 11.20 3.90 -3.98
CA GLY A 66 10.13 4.64 -3.32
C GLY A 66 10.62 5.76 -2.39
N PRO A 67 9.68 6.52 -1.81
CA PRO A 67 8.26 6.50 -2.15
C PRO A 67 8.01 7.27 -3.47
N LEU A 68 7.37 6.60 -4.44
CA LEU A 68 7.17 7.13 -5.79
C LEU A 68 6.47 8.50 -5.80
N GLY A 69 5.56 8.74 -4.86
CA GLY A 69 4.83 10.01 -4.74
C GLY A 69 5.70 11.22 -4.35
N LEU A 70 6.83 11.00 -3.66
CA LEU A 70 7.79 12.09 -3.39
C LEU A 70 8.76 12.28 -4.56
N LEU A 71 9.15 11.17 -5.21
CA LEU A 71 10.03 11.22 -6.37
C LEU A 71 9.39 11.98 -7.53
N SER A 72 8.09 11.80 -7.76
CA SER A 72 7.36 12.54 -8.81
C SER A 72 7.36 14.05 -8.59
N GLN A 73 7.39 14.52 -7.34
CA GLN A 73 7.46 15.96 -7.00
C GLN A 73 8.83 16.58 -7.31
N GLN A 74 9.88 15.77 -7.41
CA GLN A 74 11.24 16.21 -7.72
C GLN A 74 11.53 16.25 -9.23
N MET A 75 10.63 15.69 -10.05
CA MET A 75 10.79 15.65 -11.50
C MET A 75 10.33 16.96 -12.16
N PRO A 76 10.88 17.31 -13.34
CA PRO A 76 10.37 18.41 -14.13
C PRO A 76 8.87 18.25 -14.42
N GLU A 77 8.13 19.37 -14.44
CA GLU A 77 6.68 19.39 -14.63
C GLU A 77 6.22 18.77 -15.97
N SER A 78 7.12 18.73 -16.96
CA SER A 78 6.90 18.06 -18.25
C SER A 78 6.86 16.54 -18.14
N GLU A 79 7.51 15.96 -17.13
CA GLU A 79 7.61 14.51 -16.91
C GLU A 79 6.65 14.02 -15.82
N SER A 80 6.43 14.83 -14.78
CA SER A 80 5.55 14.48 -13.66
C SER A 80 4.08 14.28 -14.08
N LYS A 81 3.61 14.97 -15.13
CA LYS A 81 2.25 14.81 -15.69
C LYS A 81 1.94 13.39 -16.18
N PHE A 82 2.96 12.60 -16.51
CA PHE A 82 2.78 11.20 -16.95
C PHE A 82 2.79 10.22 -15.78
N ILE A 83 3.19 10.65 -14.58
CA ILE A 83 3.25 9.83 -13.37
C ILE A 83 2.02 10.17 -12.52
N THR A 84 0.89 9.59 -12.89
CA THR A 84 -0.35 9.70 -12.11
C THR A 84 -0.53 8.46 -11.25
N SER A 85 -0.92 8.65 -9.99
CA SER A 85 -1.26 7.54 -9.08
C SER A 85 -2.72 7.08 -9.22
N SER A 86 -3.51 7.75 -10.05
CA SER A 86 -4.93 7.50 -10.27
C SER A 86 -5.24 7.34 -11.75
N LEU A 87 -6.06 6.36 -12.09
CA LEU A 87 -6.62 6.19 -13.44
C LEU A 87 -7.84 7.09 -13.68
N TRP A 88 -8.31 7.79 -12.66
CA TRP A 88 -9.50 8.65 -12.68
C TRP A 88 -9.11 10.12 -12.65
N LYS A 89 -9.93 10.97 -13.29
CA LYS A 89 -9.82 12.42 -13.17
C LYS A 89 -9.97 12.81 -11.69
N GLU A 90 -9.05 13.65 -11.23
CA GLU A 90 -9.03 14.15 -9.85
C GLU A 90 -10.20 15.11 -9.59
N ASP A 91 -10.75 15.01 -8.39
CA ASP A 91 -11.76 15.92 -7.85
C ASP A 91 -11.08 16.85 -6.84
N LEU A 92 -11.12 18.15 -7.14
CA LEU A 92 -10.44 19.18 -6.37
C LEU A 92 -11.36 19.85 -5.33
N GLU A 93 -12.66 19.53 -5.30
CA GLU A 93 -13.63 20.14 -4.37
C GLU A 93 -13.22 19.90 -2.90
N CYS A 94 -12.64 18.74 -2.61
CA CYS A 94 -12.16 18.43 -1.26
C CYS A 94 -10.98 19.32 -0.82
N LEU A 95 -10.13 19.74 -1.76
CA LEU A 95 -9.00 20.64 -1.48
C LEU A 95 -9.51 22.07 -1.21
N GLU A 96 -10.48 22.54 -2.00
CA GLU A 96 -11.12 23.85 -1.78
C GLU A 96 -11.86 23.94 -0.44
N TRP A 97 -12.35 22.81 0.09
CA TRP A 97 -12.89 22.71 1.44
C TRP A 97 -11.79 22.71 2.50
N LEU A 98 -10.69 21.97 2.30
CA LEU A 98 -9.54 21.92 3.20
C LEU A 98 -8.87 23.29 3.39
N ASP A 99 -8.77 24.10 2.34
CA ASP A 99 -8.17 25.44 2.37
C ASP A 99 -8.87 26.41 3.36
N LYS A 100 -10.08 26.07 3.80
CA LYS A 100 -10.88 26.88 4.74
C LYS A 100 -10.75 26.42 6.19
N MET A 101 -10.02 25.33 6.46
CA MET A 101 -9.90 24.72 7.77
C MET A 101 -8.60 25.13 8.47
N GLU A 102 -8.60 25.11 9.81
CA GLU A 102 -7.38 25.40 10.58
C GLU A 102 -6.32 24.30 10.40
N PRO A 103 -5.01 24.63 10.41
CA PRO A 103 -3.95 23.64 10.31
C PRO A 103 -4.09 22.54 11.37
N ASN A 104 -3.92 21.28 10.93
CA ASN A 104 -4.03 20.08 11.80
C ASN A 104 -5.39 19.88 12.48
N SER A 105 -6.47 20.51 11.98
CA SER A 105 -7.82 20.34 12.53
C SER A 105 -8.67 19.26 11.87
N VAL A 106 -8.25 18.76 10.70
CA VAL A 106 -9.00 17.80 9.88
C VAL A 106 -8.40 16.40 9.99
N VAL A 107 -9.26 15.38 10.12
CA VAL A 107 -8.88 13.97 10.05
C VAL A 107 -9.18 13.43 8.65
N TYR A 108 -8.15 12.94 7.95
CA TYR A 108 -8.33 12.25 6.67
C TYR A 108 -8.74 10.79 6.88
N VAL A 109 -9.80 10.36 6.19
CA VAL A 109 -10.31 8.98 6.26
C VAL A 109 -10.45 8.41 4.86
N ASN A 110 -9.79 7.29 4.59
CA ASN A 110 -9.94 6.53 3.35
C ASN A 110 -9.58 5.05 3.59
N PHE A 111 -10.46 4.13 3.19
CA PHE A 111 -10.26 2.67 3.32
C PHE A 111 -9.80 1.99 2.03
N GLY A 112 -9.47 2.78 1.01
CA GLY A 112 -9.16 2.31 -0.34
C GLY A 112 -10.40 1.85 -1.10
N SER A 113 -10.21 1.47 -2.35
CA SER A 113 -11.30 1.04 -3.25
C SER A 113 -11.64 -0.45 -3.16
N ALA A 114 -10.72 -1.28 -2.67
CA ALA A 114 -10.89 -2.73 -2.59
C ALA A 114 -11.66 -3.18 -1.34
N THR A 115 -11.69 -2.36 -0.28
CA THR A 115 -12.33 -2.70 0.98
C THR A 115 -13.83 -2.46 0.91
N VAL A 116 -14.63 -3.49 1.18
CA VAL A 116 -16.09 -3.35 1.33
C VAL A 116 -16.43 -3.38 2.82
N MET A 117 -16.98 -2.28 3.31
CA MET A 117 -17.44 -2.16 4.69
C MET A 117 -18.91 -2.57 4.79
N SER A 118 -19.28 -3.31 5.84
CA SER A 118 -20.69 -3.61 6.10
C SER A 118 -21.45 -2.35 6.51
N ASP A 119 -22.77 -2.32 6.25
CA ASP A 119 -23.65 -1.24 6.69
C ASP A 119 -23.51 -0.94 8.18
N GLN A 120 -23.36 -1.97 9.01
CA GLN A 120 -23.18 -1.82 10.44
C GLN A 120 -21.88 -1.08 10.75
N HIS A 121 -20.74 -1.53 10.20
CA HIS A 121 -19.46 -0.87 10.42
C HIS A 121 -19.44 0.56 9.88
N LEU A 122 -20.09 0.82 8.74
CA LEU A 122 -20.21 2.16 8.18
C LEU A 122 -21.01 3.09 9.12
N ARG A 123 -22.12 2.61 9.70
CA ARG A 123 -22.89 3.36 10.69
C ARG A 123 -22.10 3.64 11.94
N GLU A 124 -21.43 2.64 12.51
CA GLU A 124 -20.59 2.82 13.70
C GLU A 124 -19.46 3.82 13.44
N PHE A 125 -18.83 3.74 12.26
CA PHE A 125 -17.80 4.68 11.86
C PHE A 125 -18.35 6.12 11.75
N ALA A 126 -19.49 6.30 11.08
CA ALA A 126 -20.15 7.60 10.94
C ALA A 126 -20.52 8.20 12.31
N TRP A 127 -21.01 7.38 13.25
CA TRP A 127 -21.27 7.79 14.63
C TRP A 127 -19.99 8.14 15.39
N GLY A 128 -18.89 7.45 15.13
CA GLY A 128 -17.60 7.73 15.76
C GLY A 128 -17.01 9.07 15.34
N VAL A 129 -17.11 9.44 14.05
CA VAL A 129 -16.52 10.68 13.52
C VAL A 129 -17.41 11.92 13.65
N SER A 130 -18.70 11.75 13.93
CA SER A 130 -19.66 12.86 14.10
C SER A 130 -19.69 13.45 15.51
N LYS A 131 -18.91 12.88 16.44
CA LYS A 131 -18.79 13.34 17.83
C LYS A 131 -17.59 14.26 17.99
#